data_AF-A0A3B9INP9-F1
#
_entry.id   AF-A0A3B9INP9-F1
#
_cell.length_a   1.000
_cell.length_b   1.000
_cell.length_c   1.000
_cell.angle_alpha   90.00
_cell.angle_beta   90.00
_cell.angle_gamma   90.00
#
_symmetry.space_group_name_H-M   'P 1'
#
loop_
_entity.id
_entity.type
_entity.pdbx_description
1 polymer ?
#
loop_
_entity_poly.entity_id
_entity_poly.type
_entity_poly.pdbx_seq_one_letter_code
_entity_poly.pdbx_strand_id
1 'polypeptide(L)'
;GLGKLMPWTMAAIVAGGLSLIGVPLTVGFISKWYLVSATLDAGMWPLAVLVMASSLLAVIYVWRLVETMYFRAPVEGAAEACAGPSNPWLAWPAWFAAALCIYLGIDTRATAGLAELATRALIGGA
;
A
#
# COMPACT_ATOMS: atom_id res chain seq x y z
N GLY A 1 16.36 15.27 1.53
CA GLY A 1 15.03 15.39 0.89
C GLY A 1 13.97 15.90 1.84
N LEU A 2 12.74 15.92 1.32
CA LEU A 2 11.50 16.27 2.03
C LEU A 2 11.30 15.51 3.35
N GLY A 3 11.87 14.30 3.49
CA GLY A 3 11.88 13.55 4.74
C GLY A 3 12.47 14.28 5.96
N LYS A 4 13.39 15.23 5.75
CA LYS A 4 13.93 16.09 6.83
C LYS A 4 13.04 17.29 7.15
N LEU A 5 12.18 17.71 6.20
CA LEU A 5 11.30 18.87 6.34
C LEU A 5 9.94 18.48 6.97
N MET A 6 9.40 17.31 6.62
CA MET A 6 8.11 16.82 7.11
C MET A 6 8.16 15.32 7.49
N PRO A 7 8.89 14.95 8.56
CA PRO A 7 9.18 13.55 8.88
C PRO A 7 7.91 12.71 9.13
N TRP A 8 6.91 13.26 9.82
CA TRP A 8 5.68 12.55 10.17
C TRP A 8 4.78 12.25 8.96
N THR A 9 4.64 13.20 8.04
CA THR A 9 3.85 13.01 6.81
C THR A 9 4.53 12.03 5.87
N MET A 10 5.86 12.16 5.73
CA MET A 10 6.64 11.25 4.89
C MET A 10 6.64 9.83 5.44
N ALA A 11 6.68 9.65 6.77
CA ALA A 11 6.54 8.33 7.40
C ALA A 11 5.18 7.68 7.10
N ALA A 12 4.08 8.44 7.18
CA ALA A 12 2.74 7.93 6.85
C ALA A 12 2.64 7.50 5.37
N ILE A 13 3.19 8.29 4.45
CA ILE A 13 3.23 7.95 3.02
C ILE A 13 4.06 6.69 2.78
N VAL A 14 5.21 6.54 3.43
CA VAL A 14 6.02 5.31 3.34
C VAL A 14 5.25 4.11 3.88
N ALA A 15 4.59 4.24 5.04
CA ALA A 15 3.76 3.18 5.60
C ALA A 15 2.64 2.76 4.64
N GLY A 16 1.95 3.73 4.02
CA GLY A 16 0.96 3.46 2.97
C GLY A 16 1.57 2.82 1.72
N GLY A 17 2.75 3.26 1.29
CA GLY A 17 3.50 2.69 0.17
C GLY A 17 3.92 1.23 0.42
N LEU A 18 4.38 0.90 1.63
CA LEU A 18 4.68 -0.47 2.04
C LEU A 18 3.42 -1.35 2.02
N SER A 19 2.27 -0.78 2.41
CA SER A 19 0.99 -1.46 2.25
C SER A 19 0.66 -1.79 0.80
N LEU A 20 0.84 -0.82 -0.11
CA LEU A 20 0.60 -0.97 -1.54
C LEU A 20 1.53 -2.00 -2.20
N ILE A 21 2.81 -2.03 -1.82
CA ILE A 21 3.76 -3.04 -2.31
C ILE A 21 3.28 -4.45 -1.94
N GLY A 22 2.61 -4.59 -0.80
CA GLY A 22 2.21 -5.89 -0.26
C GLY A 22 3.34 -6.51 0.55
N VAL A 23 3.91 -5.74 1.48
CA VAL A 23 4.81 -6.29 2.50
C VAL A 23 4.02 -7.26 3.38
N PRO A 24 4.57 -8.41 3.78
CA PRO A 24 3.90 -9.31 4.73
C PRO A 24 3.44 -8.51 5.97
N LEU A 25 2.18 -8.69 6.39
CA LEU A 25 1.38 -7.90 7.35
C LEU A 25 0.50 -6.79 6.78
N THR A 26 0.51 -6.54 5.46
CA THR A 26 -0.36 -5.52 4.84
C THR A 26 -1.49 -6.14 4.03
N VAL A 27 -2.60 -5.42 3.89
CA VAL A 27 -3.76 -5.91 3.13
C VAL A 27 -3.42 -6.21 1.66
N GLY A 28 -2.45 -5.48 1.08
CA GLY A 28 -1.98 -5.68 -0.29
C GLY A 28 -1.26 -7.02 -0.51
N PHE A 29 -0.61 -7.58 0.52
CA PHE A 29 0.00 -8.90 0.43
C PHE A 29 -1.06 -9.99 0.32
N ILE A 30 -2.09 -9.90 1.18
CA ILE A 30 -3.13 -10.92 1.27
C ILE A 30 -3.93 -10.99 -0.03
N SER A 31 -4.34 -9.85 -0.61
CA SER A 31 -5.05 -9.85 -1.89
C SER A 31 -4.26 -10.55 -3.00
N LYS A 32 -2.95 -10.31 -3.08
CA LYS A 32 -2.07 -10.96 -4.06
C LYS A 32 -1.90 -12.45 -3.77
N TRP A 33 -1.77 -12.82 -2.49
CA TRP A 33 -1.66 -14.22 -2.08
C TRP A 33 -2.88 -15.03 -2.52
N TYR A 34 -4.09 -14.51 -2.29
CA TYR A 34 -5.34 -15.15 -2.73
C TYR A 34 -5.42 -15.29 -4.26
N LEU A 35 -4.99 -14.27 -5.00
CA LEU A 35 -4.93 -14.32 -6.47
C LEU A 35 -3.95 -15.39 -6.96
N VAL A 36 -2.77 -15.47 -6.35
CA VAL A 36 -1.75 -16.47 -6.71
C VAL A 36 -2.23 -17.87 -6.36
N SER A 37 -2.76 -18.10 -5.17
CA SER A 37 -3.28 -19.42 -4.78
C SER A 37 -4.43 -19.86 -5.69
N ALA A 38 -5.42 -18.99 -5.92
CA ALA A 38 -6.57 -19.32 -6.76
C ALA A 38 -6.19 -19.60 -8.21
N THR A 39 -5.21 -18.87 -8.77
CA THR A 39 -4.75 -19.09 -10.15
C THR A 39 -3.93 -20.38 -10.30
N LEU A 40 -3.14 -20.75 -9.28
CA LEU A 40 -2.44 -22.03 -9.25
C LEU A 40 -3.41 -23.21 -9.12
N ASP A 41 -4.41 -23.11 -8.24
CA ASP A 41 -5.45 -24.13 -8.06
C ASP A 41 -6.30 -24.31 -9.31
N ALA A 42 -6.55 -23.23 -10.06
CA ALA A 42 -7.23 -23.26 -11.36
C ALA A 42 -6.35 -23.76 -12.51
N GLY A 43 -5.08 -24.12 -12.27
CA GLY A 43 -4.13 -24.53 -13.31
C GLY A 43 -3.65 -23.38 -14.23
N MET A 44 -4.03 -22.14 -13.94
CA MET A 44 -3.70 -20.93 -14.69
C MET A 44 -2.38 -20.32 -14.25
N TRP A 45 -1.32 -21.12 -14.22
CA TRP A 45 0.01 -20.70 -13.74
C TRP A 45 0.59 -19.44 -14.44
N PRO A 46 0.31 -19.11 -15.72
CA PRO A 46 0.79 -17.86 -16.32
C PRO A 46 0.24 -16.61 -15.64
N LEU A 47 -1.00 -16.66 -15.12
CA LEU A 47 -1.58 -15.54 -14.37
C LEU A 47 -0.87 -15.37 -13.02
N ALA A 48 -0.53 -16.47 -12.34
CA ALA A 48 0.24 -16.40 -11.10
C ALA A 48 1.59 -15.66 -11.33
N VAL A 49 2.29 -15.99 -12.41
CA VAL A 49 3.53 -15.31 -12.81
C VAL A 49 3.29 -13.82 -13.09
N LEU A 50 2.22 -13.48 -13.81
CA LEU A 50 1.87 -12.08 -14.10
C LEU A 50 1.59 -11.28 -12.82
N VAL A 51 0.86 -11.86 -11.86
CA VAL A 51 0.59 -11.24 -10.56
C VAL A 51 1.89 -11.01 -9.78
N MET A 52 2.80 -11.99 -9.77
CA MET A 52 4.11 -11.86 -9.12
C MET A 52 4.97 -10.79 -9.79
N ALA A 53 5.00 -10.72 -11.12
CA ALA A 53 5.73 -9.71 -11.87
C ALA A 53 5.17 -8.29 -11.61
N SER A 54 3.84 -8.14 -11.59
CA SER A 54 3.18 -6.88 -11.20
C SER A 54 3.56 -6.46 -9.78
N SER A 55 3.66 -7.41 -8.86
CA SER A 55 4.10 -7.14 -7.49
C SER A 55 5.54 -6.62 -7.44
N LEU A 56 6.44 -7.24 -8.21
CA LEU A 56 7.84 -6.80 -8.29
C LEU A 56 7.95 -5.37 -8.87
N LEU A 57 7.16 -5.06 -9.90
CA LEU A 57 7.09 -3.69 -10.43
C LEU A 57 6.63 -2.70 -9.35
N ALA A 58 5.60 -3.04 -8.57
CA ALA A 58 5.13 -2.19 -7.47
C ALA A 58 6.24 -1.89 -6.44
N VAL A 59 7.08 -2.88 -6.10
CA VAL A 59 8.27 -2.68 -5.25
C VAL A 59 9.19 -1.62 -5.86
N ILE A 60 9.51 -1.74 -7.16
CA ILE A 60 10.43 -0.83 -7.85
C ILE A 60 9.87 0.60 -7.83
N TYR A 61 8.59 0.80 -8.16
CA TYR A 61 7.99 2.14 -8.17
C TYR A 61 7.98 2.79 -6.79
N VAL A 62 7.58 2.04 -5.76
CA VAL A 62 7.54 2.60 -4.40
C VAL A 62 8.94 2.82 -3.84
N TRP A 63 9.90 1.96 -4.17
CA TRP A 63 11.30 2.20 -3.81
C TRP A 63 11.83 3.50 -4.42
N ARG A 64 11.56 3.75 -5.72
CA ARG A 64 11.92 5.02 -6.37
C ARG A 64 11.25 6.23 -5.70
N LEU A 65 10.01 6.08 -5.20
CA LEU A 65 9.34 7.10 -4.42
C LEU A 65 10.09 7.38 -3.11
N VAL A 66 10.38 6.35 -2.33
CA VAL A 66 11.14 6.45 -1.06
C VAL A 66 12.50 7.12 -1.29
N GLU A 67 13.22 6.69 -2.32
CA GLU A 67 14.50 7.25 -2.72
C GLU A 67 14.39 8.76 -3.00
N THR A 68 13.37 9.15 -3.78
CA THR A 68 13.11 10.55 -4.11
C THR A 68 12.76 11.38 -2.89
N MET A 69 11.97 10.85 -1.95
CA MET A 69 11.53 11.62 -0.79
C MET A 69 12.64 11.82 0.26
N TYR A 70 13.49 10.82 0.47
CA TYR A 70 14.51 10.84 1.53
C TYR A 70 15.88 11.27 1.01
N PHE A 71 16.32 10.73 -0.12
CA PHE A 71 17.72 10.83 -0.58
C PHE A 71 17.97 11.96 -1.59
N ARG A 72 16.97 12.38 -2.38
CA ARG A 72 17.15 13.54 -3.27
C ARG A 72 17.21 14.86 -2.51
N ALA A 73 17.99 15.80 -3.03
CA ALA A 73 18.03 17.17 -2.52
C ALA A 73 16.66 17.84 -2.73
N PRO A 74 16.16 18.65 -1.77
CA PRO A 74 14.96 19.45 -1.98
C PRO A 74 15.17 20.38 -3.17
N VAL A 75 14.15 20.54 -4.02
CA VAL A 75 14.13 21.56 -5.08
C VAL A 75 14.13 22.96 -4.46
N GLU A 76 14.69 23.95 -5.17
CA GLU A 76 14.67 25.35 -4.73
C GLU A 76 13.23 25.80 -4.42
N GLY A 77 13.03 26.48 -3.28
CA GLY A 77 11.71 26.87 -2.76
C GLY A 77 10.97 25.80 -1.94
N ALA A 78 11.46 24.55 -1.87
CA ALA A 78 10.81 23.51 -1.05
C ALA A 78 10.79 23.83 0.45
N ALA A 79 11.82 24.53 0.96
CA ALA A 79 11.88 24.94 2.36
C ALA A 79 10.82 26.01 2.68
N GLU A 80 10.58 26.96 1.78
CA GLU A 80 9.58 28.02 1.93
C GLU A 80 8.15 27.46 1.81
N ALA A 81 7.92 26.52 0.88
CA ALA A 81 6.64 25.82 0.75
C ALA A 81 6.32 24.96 1.99
N CYS A 82 7.34 24.38 2.64
CA CYS A 82 7.18 23.61 3.88
C CYS A 82 7.18 24.49 5.15
N ALA A 83 7.51 25.78 5.05
CA ALA A 83 7.57 26.71 6.17
C ALA A 83 6.20 27.28 6.58
N GLY A 84 5.14 26.97 5.83
CA GLY A 84 3.76 27.24 6.26
C GLY A 84 3.43 26.54 7.58
N PRO A 85 2.37 26.97 8.32
CA PRO A 85 2.00 26.36 9.59
C PRO A 85 1.78 24.86 9.38
N SER A 86 2.73 24.07 9.87
CA SER A 86 2.72 22.61 9.79
C SER A 86 1.66 22.11 10.77
N ASN A 87 0.38 22.24 10.39
CA ASN A 87 -0.70 21.75 11.22
C ASN A 87 -0.62 20.21 11.23
N PRO A 88 -0.23 19.57 12.35
CA PRO A 88 -0.12 18.12 12.42
C PRO A 88 -1.46 17.43 12.15
N TRP A 89 -2.58 18.15 12.26
CA TRP A 89 -3.91 17.67 11.90
C TRP A 89 -4.05 17.29 10.42
N LEU A 90 -3.27 17.88 9.52
CA LEU A 90 -3.32 17.54 8.09
C LEU A 90 -2.71 16.16 7.79
N ALA A 91 -1.84 15.65 8.67
CA ALA A 91 -1.24 14.32 8.53
C ALA A 91 -2.14 13.20 9.08
N TRP A 92 -3.17 13.55 9.87
CA TRP A 92 -4.09 12.60 10.48
C TRP A 92 -4.77 11.67 9.46
N PRO A 93 -5.32 12.14 8.33
CA PRO A 93 -5.94 11.24 7.35
C PRO A 93 -4.97 10.21 6.77
N ALA A 94 -3.71 10.61 6.54
CA ALA A 94 -2.68 9.71 6.03
C ALA A 94 -2.30 8.64 7.06
N TRP A 95 -2.16 9.02 8.34
CA TRP A 95 -1.94 8.09 9.43
C TRP A 95 -3.12 7.16 9.67
N PHE A 96 -4.35 7.67 9.60
CA PHE A 96 -5.56 6.87 9.71
C PHE A 96 -5.64 5.84 8.57
N ALA A 97 -5.38 6.26 7.32
CA ALA A 97 -5.34 5.35 6.18
C ALA A 97 -4.23 4.28 6.32
N ALA A 98 -3.02 4.68 6.74
CA ALA A 98 -1.92 3.76 6.97
C ALA A 98 -2.24 2.76 8.09
N ALA A 99 -2.81 3.22 9.19
CA ALA A 99 -3.26 2.38 10.29
C ALA A 99 -4.34 1.40 9.85
N LEU A 100 -5.32 1.85 9.05
CA LEU A 100 -6.37 1.00 8.51
C LEU A 100 -5.79 -0.07 7.57
N CYS A 101 -4.83 0.28 6.71
CA CYS A 101 -4.13 -0.67 5.85
C CYS A 101 -3.40 -1.77 6.61
N ILE A 102 -2.78 -1.43 7.74
CA ILE A 102 -2.08 -2.39 8.61
C ILE A 102 -3.11 -3.23 9.38
N TYR A 103 -4.12 -2.58 9.97
CA TYR A 103 -5.18 -3.24 10.72
C TYR A 103 -5.92 -4.28 9.86
N LEU A 104 -6.31 -3.92 8.64
CA LEU A 104 -6.96 -4.84 7.69
C LEU A 104 -6.01 -5.92 7.14
N GLY A 105 -4.70 -5.70 7.19
CA GLY A 105 -3.70 -6.73 6.90
C GLY A 105 -3.62 -7.78 8.00
N ILE A 106 -3.75 -7.38 9.26
CA ILE A 106 -3.72 -8.28 10.43
C ILE A 106 -5.08 -8.97 10.62
N ASP A 107 -6.16 -8.20 10.65
CA ASP A 107 -7.53 -8.71 10.73
C ASP A 107 -8.11 -8.88 9.33
N THR A 108 -7.67 -9.96 8.69
CA THR A 108 -8.12 -10.32 7.35
C THR A 108 -9.58 -10.77 7.29
N ARG A 109 -10.20 -11.06 8.44
CA ARG A 109 -11.52 -11.71 8.47
C ARG A 109 -12.61 -10.79 7.95
N ALA A 110 -12.50 -9.48 8.23
CA ALA A 110 -13.45 -8.49 7.74
C ALA A 110 -13.38 -8.31 6.22
N THR A 111 -12.17 -8.19 5.66
CA THR A 111 -11.95 -7.97 4.23
C THR A 111 -12.19 -9.22 3.39
N ALA A 112 -11.68 -10.37 3.83
CA ALA A 112 -11.89 -11.63 3.12
C ALA A 112 -13.36 -12.07 3.19
N GLY A 113 -14.02 -11.92 4.34
CA GLY A 113 -15.43 -12.26 4.50
C GLY A 113 -16.36 -11.43 3.61
N LEU A 114 -16.11 -10.12 3.51
CA LEU A 114 -16.87 -9.24 2.59
C LEU A 114 -16.63 -9.60 1.13
N ALA A 115 -15.39 -9.89 0.75
CA ALA A 115 -15.05 -10.31 -0.61
C ALA A 115 -15.74 -11.63 -0.97
N GLU A 116 -15.81 -12.57 -0.02
CA GLU A 116 -16.49 -13.85 -0.22
C GLU A 116 -18.01 -13.67 -0.35
N LEU A 117 -18.63 -12.82 0.49
CA LEU A 117 -20.06 -12.46 0.37
C LEU A 117 -20.38 -11.84 -1.00
N ALA A 118 -19.56 -10.90 -1.45
CA ALA A 118 -19.72 -10.27 -2.77
C ALA A 118 -19.54 -11.29 -3.91
N THR A 119 -18.59 -12.20 -3.77
CA THR A 119 -18.33 -13.26 -4.76
C THR A 119 -19.50 -14.24 -4.83
N ARG A 120 -20.06 -14.67 -3.69
CA ARG A 120 -21.27 -15.51 -3.64
C ARG A 120 -22.46 -14.81 -4.31
N ALA A 121 -22.63 -13.51 -4.05
CA ALA A 121 -23.68 -12.72 -4.70
C ALA A 121 -23.52 -12.61 -6.22
N LEU A 122 -22.28 -12.48 -6.72
CA LEU A 122 -21.99 -12.35 -8.16
C LEU A 122 -22.06 -13.69 -8.92
N ILE A 123 -21.60 -14.78 -8.31
CA ILE A 123 -21.54 -16.10 -8.94
C ILE A 123 -22.88 -16.87 -8.74
N GLY A 124 -23.83 -16.28 -8.01
CA GLY A 124 -25.16 -16.88 -7.77
C GLY A 124 -25.16 -18.02 -6.76
N GLY A 125 -24.21 -18.00 -5.82
CA GLY A 125 -24.11 -19.00 -4.75
C GLY A 125 -25.18 -18.80 -3.68
N ALA A 126 -26.16 -19.71 -3.66
CA ALA A 126 -27.01 -19.96 -2.49
C ALA A 126 -26.19 -20.49 -1.30
#